data_AF-A0A7W0P9U7-F1
#
_entry.id   AF-A0A7W0P9U7-F1
#
_cell.length_a   1.000
_cell.length_b   1.000
_cell.length_c   1.000
_cell.angle_alpha   90.00
_cell.angle_beta   90.00
_cell.angle_gamma   90.00
#
_symmetry.space_group_name_H-M   'P 1'
#
loop_
_entity.id
_entity.type
_entity.pdbx_description
1 polymer ?
#
loop_
_entity_poly.entity_id
_entity_poly.type
_entity_poly.pdbx_seq_one_letter_code
_entity_poly.pdbx_strand_id
1 'polypeptide(L)'
;LFNSSTPLTTAETASVFGEALTFERLLADEDDPRRRLDLLTGRIEDAIATTFRQIAMNRFEHAVHTERRERGEIASERIAELWLEAQNALFGESVGTGGYDAWWSYIPHFTGSPGYVYAYAYGYLFSLAIYRRYVQEGDAMVEPYLELLRAGGSRTPEELAELVGLDLTDPAIWASGIEALAEELDEAERLAAQVGLDP
;
A
#
# COMPACT_ATOMS: atom_id res chain seq x y z
N LEU A 1 22.41 -18.10 5.03
CA LEU A 1 22.10 -18.11 6.48
C LEU A 1 20.63 -18.45 6.61
N PHE A 2 20.26 -19.39 7.49
CA PHE A 2 18.85 -19.72 7.75
C PHE A 2 18.19 -18.47 8.38
N ASN A 3 17.03 -18.03 7.89
CA ASN A 3 16.29 -16.83 8.34
C ASN A 3 16.96 -15.45 8.11
N SER A 4 17.94 -15.34 7.19
CA SER A 4 18.52 -14.01 6.86
C SER A 4 17.68 -13.18 5.88
N SER A 5 16.67 -13.78 5.26
CA SER A 5 15.75 -13.10 4.34
C SER A 5 14.53 -12.57 5.10
N THR A 6 14.23 -11.29 4.93
CA THR A 6 13.02 -10.66 5.48
C THR A 6 11.77 -11.23 4.79
N PRO A 7 10.69 -11.56 5.52
CA PRO A 7 9.41 -11.93 4.94
C PRO A 7 8.93 -10.82 4.02
N LEU A 8 8.29 -11.20 2.92
CA LEU A 8 7.80 -10.25 1.91
C LEU A 8 6.90 -9.15 2.50
N THR A 9 6.16 -9.47 3.56
CA THR A 9 5.30 -8.54 4.29
C THR A 9 6.04 -7.46 5.08
N THR A 10 7.32 -7.67 5.42
CA THR A 10 8.14 -6.72 6.19
C THR A 10 9.37 -6.25 5.43
N ALA A 11 9.60 -6.76 4.22
CA ALA A 11 10.75 -6.41 3.38
C ALA A 11 10.74 -4.92 3.00
N GLU A 12 9.56 -4.36 2.77
CA GLU A 12 9.38 -2.94 2.41
C GLU A 12 9.31 -2.02 3.63
N THR A 13 9.37 -2.55 4.85
CA THR A 13 9.11 -1.72 6.05
C THR A 13 10.16 -0.62 6.23
N ALA A 14 11.43 -0.95 6.02
CA ALA A 14 12.51 0.02 6.17
C ALA A 14 12.52 1.09 5.05
N SER A 15 12.24 0.69 3.81
CA SER A 15 12.18 1.60 2.66
C SER A 15 11.03 2.58 2.81
N VAL A 16 9.80 2.08 3.02
CA VAL A 16 8.61 2.93 3.15
C VAL A 16 8.70 3.87 4.35
N PHE A 17 9.20 3.41 5.49
CA PHE A 17 9.41 4.29 6.65
C PHE A 17 10.44 5.39 6.33
N GLY A 18 11.56 5.04 5.68
CA GLY A 18 12.59 6.00 5.28
C GLY A 18 12.09 7.02 4.25
N GLU A 19 11.27 6.58 3.30
CA GLU A 19 10.58 7.43 2.34
C GLU A 19 9.62 8.40 3.04
N ALA A 20 8.81 7.92 4.00
CA ALA A 20 7.91 8.78 4.77
C ALA A 20 8.68 9.87 5.55
N LEU A 21 9.76 9.50 6.24
CA LEU A 21 10.60 10.44 6.98
C LEU A 21 11.27 11.48 6.05
N THR A 22 11.74 11.05 4.89
CA THR A 22 12.34 11.94 3.90
C THR A 22 11.31 12.88 3.28
N PHE A 23 10.14 12.33 2.92
CA PHE A 23 9.03 13.07 2.34
C PHE A 23 8.57 14.18 3.28
N GLU A 24 8.32 13.86 4.55
CA GLU A 24 7.88 14.83 5.55
C GLU A 24 8.91 15.95 5.75
N ARG A 25 10.21 15.61 5.72
CA ARG A 25 11.26 16.62 5.77
C ARG A 25 11.28 17.53 4.54
N LEU A 26 11.16 16.95 3.34
CA LEU A 26 11.13 17.71 2.09
C LEU A 26 9.89 18.61 2.02
N LEU A 27 8.73 18.09 2.42
CA LEU A 27 7.50 18.84 2.45
C LEU A 27 7.58 19.97 3.49
N ALA A 28 8.15 19.75 4.67
CA ALA A 28 8.30 20.79 5.69
C ALA A 28 9.26 21.92 5.29
N ASP A 29 10.28 21.62 4.47
CA ASP A 29 11.30 22.57 4.03
C ASP A 29 10.93 23.31 2.72
N GLU A 30 9.81 22.94 2.06
CA GLU A 30 9.37 23.58 0.81
C GLU A 30 8.25 24.61 1.05
N ASP A 31 8.52 25.85 0.62
CA ASP A 31 7.62 26.99 0.80
C ASP A 31 6.75 27.26 -0.45
N ASP A 32 7.14 26.80 -1.65
CA ASP A 32 6.38 27.02 -2.88
C ASP A 32 5.14 26.11 -2.93
N PRO A 33 3.91 26.66 -2.90
CA PRO A 33 2.68 25.87 -2.91
C PRO A 33 2.56 24.92 -4.10
N ARG A 34 3.13 25.28 -5.27
CA ARG A 34 3.10 24.41 -6.46
C ARG A 34 4.00 23.20 -6.28
N ARG A 35 5.19 23.38 -5.71
CA ARG A 35 6.11 22.26 -5.46
C ARG A 35 5.65 21.35 -4.35
N ARG A 36 5.04 21.93 -3.30
CA ARG A 36 4.36 21.15 -2.25
C ARG A 36 3.26 20.26 -2.84
N LEU A 37 2.44 20.82 -3.73
CA LEU A 37 1.41 20.07 -4.45
C LEU A 37 2.01 18.95 -5.30
N ASP A 38 3.09 19.22 -6.04
CA ASP A 38 3.77 18.20 -6.85
C ASP A 38 4.28 17.03 -5.97
N LEU A 39 4.89 17.34 -4.82
CA LEU A 39 5.35 16.34 -3.85
C LEU A 39 4.19 15.48 -3.34
N LEU A 40 3.12 16.11 -2.87
CA LEU A 40 1.94 15.41 -2.34
C LEU A 40 1.27 14.55 -3.41
N THR A 41 1.12 15.06 -4.63
CA THR A 41 0.49 14.32 -5.73
C THR A 41 1.28 13.05 -6.06
N GLY A 42 2.60 13.14 -6.20
CA GLY A 42 3.44 11.96 -6.44
C GLY A 42 3.35 10.95 -5.30
N ARG A 43 3.35 11.43 -4.06
CA ARG A 43 3.24 10.58 -2.86
C ARG A 43 1.87 9.89 -2.75
N ILE A 44 0.80 10.54 -3.19
CA ILE A 44 -0.56 9.97 -3.27
C ILE A 44 -0.65 8.94 -4.41
N GLU A 45 -0.09 9.23 -5.59
CA GLU A 45 -0.05 8.29 -6.72
C GLU A 45 0.66 6.98 -6.34
N ASP A 46 1.82 7.08 -5.66
CA ASP A 46 2.57 5.93 -5.16
C ASP A 46 1.76 5.12 -4.13
N ALA A 47 1.02 5.80 -3.24
CA ALA A 47 0.16 5.16 -2.26
C ALA A 47 -1.00 4.39 -2.92
N ILE A 48 -1.64 4.98 -3.94
CA ILE A 48 -2.69 4.34 -4.74
C ILE A 48 -2.14 3.10 -5.44
N ALA A 49 -0.96 3.20 -6.04
CA ALA A 49 -0.32 2.10 -6.76
C ALA A 49 0.12 0.95 -5.83
N THR A 50 0.52 1.26 -4.60
CA THR A 50 1.08 0.28 -3.64
C THR A 50 0.02 -0.33 -2.72
N THR A 51 -1.08 0.39 -2.47
CA THR A 51 -2.16 -0.09 -1.60
C THR A 51 -3.38 -0.51 -2.43
N PHE A 52 -4.13 0.46 -2.95
CA PHE A 52 -5.45 0.20 -3.54
C PHE A 52 -5.39 -0.68 -4.79
N ARG A 53 -4.42 -0.42 -5.68
CA ARG A 53 -4.18 -1.25 -6.87
C ARG A 53 -3.81 -2.69 -6.49
N GLN A 54 -2.99 -2.88 -5.47
CA GLN A 54 -2.56 -4.21 -5.02
C GLN A 54 -3.71 -4.99 -4.37
N ILE A 55 -4.59 -4.30 -3.63
CA ILE A 55 -5.82 -4.92 -3.08
C ILE A 55 -6.79 -5.31 -4.20
N ALA A 56 -6.96 -4.50 -5.24
CA ALA A 56 -7.75 -4.88 -6.42
C ALA A 56 -7.18 -6.13 -7.10
N MET A 57 -5.86 -6.18 -7.31
CA MET A 57 -5.17 -7.36 -7.85
C MET A 57 -5.33 -8.60 -6.96
N ASN A 58 -5.26 -8.45 -5.63
CA ASN A 58 -5.47 -9.56 -4.70
C ASN A 58 -6.91 -10.08 -4.76
N ARG A 59 -7.91 -9.20 -4.85
CA ARG A 59 -9.32 -9.59 -5.01
C ARG A 59 -9.57 -10.33 -6.33
N PHE A 60 -8.96 -9.85 -7.42
CA PHE A 60 -8.98 -10.55 -8.70
C PHE A 60 -8.38 -11.96 -8.60
N GLU A 61 -7.18 -12.07 -8.05
CA GLU A 61 -6.48 -13.35 -7.88
C GLU A 61 -7.29 -14.32 -7.01
N HIS A 62 -7.87 -13.83 -5.91
CA HIS A 62 -8.77 -14.59 -5.07
C HIS A 62 -9.99 -15.10 -5.84
N ALA A 63 -10.65 -14.23 -6.62
CA ALA A 63 -11.83 -14.59 -7.40
C ALA A 63 -11.51 -15.68 -8.45
N VAL A 64 -10.39 -15.55 -9.18
CA VAL A 64 -9.94 -16.54 -10.16
C VAL A 64 -9.67 -17.89 -9.49
N HIS A 65 -8.95 -17.91 -8.36
CA HIS A 65 -8.66 -19.15 -7.66
C HIS A 65 -9.90 -19.82 -7.06
N THR A 66 -10.83 -19.03 -6.53
CA THR A 66 -12.11 -19.51 -5.99
C THR A 66 -12.98 -20.08 -7.10
N GLU A 67 -13.19 -19.35 -8.19
CA GLU A 67 -14.02 -19.81 -9.31
C GLU A 67 -13.44 -21.09 -9.94
N ARG A 68 -12.10 -21.18 -10.05
CA ARG A 68 -11.44 -22.39 -10.59
C ARG A 68 -11.66 -23.60 -9.69
N ARG A 69 -11.59 -23.39 -8.37
CA ARG A 69 -11.80 -24.45 -7.37
C ARG A 69 -13.23 -24.98 -7.42
N GLU A 70 -14.21 -24.12 -7.63
CA GLU A 70 -15.62 -24.47 -7.60
C GLU A 70 -16.15 -25.01 -8.94
N ARG A 71 -15.66 -24.48 -10.06
CA ARG A 71 -16.24 -24.72 -11.39
C ARG A 71 -15.31 -25.43 -12.38
N GLY A 72 -14.03 -25.58 -12.05
CA GLY A 72 -13.04 -26.19 -12.93
C GLY A 72 -12.32 -25.17 -13.81
N GLU A 73 -12.06 -25.53 -15.07
CA GLU A 73 -11.32 -24.65 -15.99
C GLU A 73 -12.08 -23.35 -16.28
N ILE A 74 -11.35 -22.24 -16.34
CA ILE A 74 -11.90 -20.90 -16.61
C ILE A 74 -11.40 -20.44 -17.98
N ALA A 75 -12.33 -19.98 -18.82
CA ALA A 75 -12.00 -19.37 -20.11
C ALA A 75 -11.37 -17.99 -19.96
N SER A 76 -10.55 -17.56 -20.93
CA SER A 76 -9.88 -16.26 -20.92
C SER A 76 -10.85 -15.08 -20.78
N GLU A 77 -12.03 -15.19 -21.40
CA GLU A 77 -13.08 -14.17 -21.35
C GLU A 77 -13.59 -14.01 -19.92
N ARG A 78 -13.78 -15.12 -19.19
CA ARG A 78 -14.23 -15.06 -17.80
C ARG A 78 -13.15 -14.50 -16.86
N ILE A 79 -11.87 -14.78 -17.13
CA ILE A 79 -10.76 -14.14 -16.39
C ILE A 79 -10.75 -12.63 -16.64
N ALA A 80 -10.97 -12.21 -17.89
CA ALA A 80 -11.04 -10.79 -18.25
C ALA A 80 -12.24 -10.08 -17.56
N GLU A 81 -13.39 -10.75 -17.46
CA GLU A 81 -14.54 -10.24 -16.70
C GLU A 81 -14.20 -10.06 -15.21
N LEU A 82 -13.63 -11.07 -14.56
CA LEU A 82 -13.21 -11.00 -13.15
C LEU A 82 -12.19 -9.87 -12.91
N TRP A 83 -11.29 -9.66 -13.87
CA TRP A 83 -10.34 -8.55 -13.83
C TRP A 83 -11.07 -7.21 -13.87
N LEU A 84 -11.97 -7.00 -14.83
CA LEU A 84 -12.75 -5.77 -14.93
C LEU A 84 -13.64 -5.54 -13.70
N GLU A 85 -14.23 -6.59 -13.12
CA GLU A 85 -14.99 -6.51 -11.87
C GLU A 85 -14.11 -5.92 -10.74
N ALA A 86 -12.89 -6.44 -10.56
CA ALA A 86 -11.95 -5.94 -9.55
C ALA A 86 -11.47 -4.51 -9.84
N GLN A 87 -11.18 -4.18 -11.10
CA GLN A 87 -10.74 -2.84 -11.49
C GLN A 87 -11.84 -1.78 -11.39
N ASN A 88 -13.08 -2.12 -11.74
CA ASN A 88 -14.23 -1.23 -11.60
C ASN A 88 -14.54 -0.96 -10.12
N ALA A 89 -14.36 -1.95 -9.24
CA ALA A 89 -14.50 -1.75 -7.79
C ALA A 89 -13.43 -0.80 -7.21
N LEU A 90 -12.25 -0.71 -7.84
CA LEU A 90 -11.20 0.25 -7.48
C LEU A 90 -11.50 1.66 -8.00
N PHE A 91 -11.78 1.79 -9.31
CA PHE A 91 -11.85 3.09 -9.96
C PHE A 91 -13.21 3.78 -9.86
N GLY A 92 -14.29 3.03 -9.58
CA GLY A 92 -15.64 3.57 -9.58
C GLY A 92 -15.97 4.24 -10.92
N GLU A 93 -16.49 5.46 -10.86
CA GLU A 93 -16.84 6.27 -12.04
C GLU A 93 -15.71 7.20 -12.49
N SER A 94 -14.59 7.25 -11.76
CA SER A 94 -13.50 8.21 -11.98
C SER A 94 -12.65 7.88 -13.21
N VAL A 95 -12.59 6.61 -13.63
CA VAL A 95 -11.78 6.16 -14.78
C VAL A 95 -12.52 5.12 -15.60
N GLY A 96 -12.60 5.33 -16.92
CA GLY A 96 -13.16 4.34 -17.85
C GLY A 96 -12.20 3.17 -18.10
N THR A 97 -12.72 1.93 -18.04
CA THR A 97 -11.94 0.69 -18.20
C THR A 97 -11.99 0.08 -19.61
N GLY A 98 -12.25 0.92 -20.64
CA GLY A 98 -12.27 0.47 -22.03
C GLY A 98 -10.89 -0.03 -22.49
N GLY A 99 -10.82 -1.27 -22.98
CA GLY A 99 -9.57 -1.92 -23.40
C GLY A 99 -8.67 -2.40 -22.24
N TYR A 100 -9.21 -2.44 -21.01
CA TYR A 100 -8.48 -2.86 -19.82
C TYR A 100 -8.62 -4.36 -19.52
N ASP A 101 -9.45 -5.07 -20.28
CA ASP A 101 -9.87 -6.47 -20.10
C ASP A 101 -8.72 -7.47 -20.19
N ALA A 102 -7.70 -7.21 -21.01
CA ALA A 102 -6.54 -8.08 -21.16
C ALA A 102 -5.38 -7.77 -20.18
N TRP A 103 -5.47 -6.72 -19.36
CA TRP A 103 -4.34 -6.23 -18.56
C TRP A 103 -3.90 -7.18 -17.45
N TRP A 104 -4.76 -8.08 -16.98
CA TRP A 104 -4.35 -9.12 -16.04
C TRP A 104 -3.20 -10.00 -16.57
N SER A 105 -3.10 -10.17 -17.90
CA SER A 105 -2.19 -11.12 -18.54
C SER A 105 -0.71 -10.71 -18.50
N TYR A 106 -0.41 -9.41 -18.38
CA TYR A 106 0.98 -8.94 -18.33
C TYR A 106 1.55 -8.88 -16.90
N ILE A 107 0.72 -9.08 -15.88
CA ILE A 107 1.13 -8.98 -14.48
C ILE A 107 1.81 -10.30 -14.08
N PRO A 108 3.14 -10.32 -13.87
CA PRO A 108 3.89 -11.56 -13.66
C PRO A 108 3.54 -12.22 -12.33
N HIS A 109 3.13 -11.44 -11.33
CA HIS A 109 2.90 -11.92 -9.97
C HIS A 109 1.79 -12.98 -9.89
N PHE A 110 0.76 -12.91 -10.72
CA PHE A 110 -0.34 -13.89 -10.71
C PHE A 110 0.09 -15.31 -11.10
N THR A 111 1.21 -15.44 -11.81
CA THR A 111 1.73 -16.76 -12.25
C THR A 111 3.03 -17.12 -11.56
N GLY A 112 3.94 -16.16 -11.39
CA GLY A 112 5.26 -16.37 -10.80
C GLY A 112 5.29 -16.34 -9.27
N SER A 113 4.32 -15.69 -8.63
CA SER A 113 4.25 -15.58 -7.16
C SER A 113 2.81 -15.45 -6.66
N PRO A 114 1.96 -16.48 -6.85
CA PRO A 114 0.55 -16.38 -6.48
C PRO A 114 0.35 -16.05 -5.00
N GLY A 115 -0.57 -15.15 -4.69
CA GLY A 115 -0.88 -14.69 -3.35
C GLY A 115 0.14 -13.71 -2.76
N TYR A 116 1.04 -13.16 -3.57
CA TYR A 116 2.06 -12.21 -3.11
C TYR A 116 1.56 -10.76 -3.04
N VAL A 117 0.72 -10.33 -3.99
CA VAL A 117 0.45 -8.90 -4.21
C VAL A 117 -0.13 -8.16 -2.99
N TYR A 118 -0.83 -8.85 -2.08
CA TYR A 118 -1.32 -8.22 -0.84
C TYR A 118 -0.19 -7.74 0.08
N ALA A 119 1.00 -8.36 0.00
CA ALA A 119 2.13 -8.04 0.85
C ALA A 119 2.63 -6.60 0.65
N TYR A 120 2.43 -6.02 -0.54
CA TYR A 120 2.70 -4.61 -0.81
C TYR A 120 1.79 -3.70 0.03
N ALA A 121 0.48 -3.91 -0.05
CA ALA A 121 -0.49 -3.11 0.71
C ALA A 121 -0.31 -3.29 2.23
N TYR A 122 -0.07 -4.53 2.67
CA TYR A 122 0.27 -4.82 4.06
C TYR A 122 1.52 -4.05 4.49
N GLY A 123 2.64 -4.20 3.77
CA GLY A 123 3.93 -3.64 4.17
C GLY A 123 3.88 -2.12 4.19
N TYR A 124 3.20 -1.53 3.21
CA TYR A 124 3.01 -0.09 3.12
C TYR A 124 2.21 0.46 4.30
N LEU A 125 1.00 -0.06 4.55
CA LEU A 125 0.14 0.42 5.65
C LEU A 125 0.75 0.13 7.02
N PHE A 126 1.41 -1.02 7.20
CA PHE A 126 2.13 -1.35 8.43
C PHE A 126 3.24 -0.34 8.71
N SER A 127 3.99 0.07 7.69
CA SER A 127 5.06 1.07 7.81
C SER A 127 4.52 2.45 8.15
N LEU A 128 3.41 2.86 7.53
CA LEU A 128 2.75 4.12 7.86
C LEU A 128 2.21 4.14 9.29
N ALA A 129 1.69 3.02 9.78
CA ALA A 129 1.26 2.89 11.18
C ALA A 129 2.44 3.06 12.16
N ILE A 130 3.58 2.43 11.87
CA ILE A 130 4.80 2.62 12.68
C ILE A 130 5.29 4.06 12.60
N TYR A 131 5.27 4.67 11.42
CA TYR A 131 5.65 6.07 11.22
C TYR A 131 4.75 7.03 12.01
N ARG A 132 3.43 6.85 11.96
CA ARG A 132 2.48 7.64 12.76
C ARG A 132 2.76 7.52 14.26
N ARG A 133 3.06 6.32 14.76
CA ARG A 133 3.47 6.14 16.16
C ARG A 133 4.77 6.88 16.48
N TYR A 134 5.76 6.82 15.60
CA TYR A 134 7.00 7.58 15.77
C TYR A 134 6.74 9.10 15.85
N VAL A 135 5.84 9.64 15.03
CA VAL A 135 5.44 11.05 15.10
C VAL A 135 4.78 11.40 16.45
N GLN A 136 3.98 10.49 17.01
CA GLN A 136 3.24 10.71 18.27
C GLN A 136 4.10 10.52 19.53
N GLU A 137 4.97 9.51 19.52
CA GLU A 137 5.73 9.05 20.69
C GLU A 137 7.22 9.47 20.66
N GLY A 138 7.71 9.92 19.51
CA GLY A 138 9.07 10.39 19.31
C GLY A 138 10.12 9.30 19.56
N ASP A 139 11.17 9.67 20.30
CA ASP A 139 12.33 8.81 20.58
C ASP A 139 11.97 7.46 21.22
N ALA A 140 10.82 7.37 21.89
CA ALA A 140 10.34 6.12 22.49
C ALA A 140 10.12 5.00 21.45
N MET A 141 9.82 5.34 20.19
CA MET A 141 9.62 4.38 19.12
C MET A 141 10.90 3.95 18.40
N VAL A 142 12.03 4.62 18.65
CA VAL A 142 13.29 4.36 17.93
C VAL A 142 13.81 2.96 18.24
N GLU A 143 13.95 2.60 19.51
CA GLU A 143 14.47 1.25 19.87
C GLU A 143 13.50 0.13 19.48
N PRO A 144 12.18 0.22 19.71
CA PRO A 144 11.19 -0.71 19.16
C PRO A 144 11.32 -0.93 17.65
N TYR A 145 11.45 0.15 16.87
CA TYR A 145 11.63 0.08 15.43
C TYR A 145 12.95 -0.59 15.04
N LEU A 146 14.06 -0.26 15.73
CA LEU A 146 15.34 -0.92 15.48
C LEU A 146 15.32 -2.40 15.87
N GLU A 147 14.60 -2.79 16.92
CA GLU A 147 14.41 -4.20 17.28
C GLU A 147 13.65 -4.96 16.18
N LEU A 148 12.56 -4.37 15.66
CA LEU A 148 11.83 -4.90 14.50
C LEU A 148 12.76 -5.15 13.32
N LEU A 149 13.58 -4.17 12.94
CA LEU A 149 14.53 -4.31 11.83
C LEU A 149 15.59 -5.39 12.09
N ARG A 150 16.12 -5.48 13.32
CA ARG A 150 17.10 -6.51 13.71
C ARG A 150 16.49 -7.91 13.71
N ALA A 151 15.20 -8.05 13.99
CA ALA A 151 14.52 -9.35 14.00
C ALA A 151 14.43 -9.97 12.59
N GLY A 152 14.38 -9.16 11.53
CA GLY A 152 14.34 -9.64 10.14
C GLY A 152 13.23 -10.69 9.96
N GLY A 153 13.57 -11.86 9.40
CA GLY A 153 12.65 -12.99 9.25
C GLY A 153 12.67 -14.05 10.34
N SER A 154 13.17 -13.71 11.53
CA SER A 154 13.28 -14.69 12.62
C SER A 154 12.00 -14.87 13.46
N ARG A 155 11.01 -14.01 13.28
CA ARG A 155 9.73 -13.98 14.01
C ARG A 155 8.54 -13.94 13.06
N THR A 156 7.35 -14.30 13.54
CA THR A 156 6.11 -14.19 12.74
C THR A 156 5.71 -12.72 12.56
N PRO A 157 4.87 -12.38 11.55
CA PRO A 157 4.36 -11.02 11.39
C PRO A 157 3.71 -10.46 12.66
N GLU A 158 2.95 -11.27 13.40
CA GLU A 158 2.31 -10.89 14.66
C GLU A 158 3.34 -10.56 15.73
N GLU A 159 4.33 -11.43 15.94
CA GLU A 159 5.43 -11.19 16.89
C GLU A 159 6.28 -9.96 16.52
N LEU A 160 6.40 -9.66 15.23
CA LEU A 160 7.06 -8.45 14.74
C LEU A 160 6.22 -7.19 15.00
N ALA A 161 4.92 -7.25 14.79
CA ALA A 161 4.01 -6.15 15.08
C ALA A 161 3.97 -5.81 16.58
N GLU A 162 4.01 -6.82 17.45
CA GLU A 162 4.06 -6.63 18.90
C GLU A 162 5.29 -5.84 19.36
N LEU A 163 6.43 -5.97 18.69
CA LEU A 163 7.65 -5.21 19.01
C LEU A 163 7.45 -3.71 18.90
N VAL A 164 6.65 -3.29 17.91
CA VAL A 164 6.27 -1.89 17.67
C VAL A 164 4.88 -1.59 18.24
N GLY A 165 4.40 -2.45 19.14
CA GLY A 165 3.14 -2.37 19.87
C GLY A 165 1.89 -2.27 18.99
N LEU A 166 1.92 -2.90 17.82
CA LEU A 166 0.78 -2.98 16.90
C LEU A 166 0.11 -4.36 16.99
N ASP A 167 -1.21 -4.38 16.85
CA ASP A 167 -2.01 -5.60 16.72
C ASP A 167 -2.53 -5.71 15.28
N LEU A 168 -2.04 -6.69 14.53
CA LEU A 168 -2.43 -6.89 13.12
C LEU A 168 -3.91 -7.24 12.94
N THR A 169 -4.56 -7.73 13.99
CA THR A 169 -5.98 -8.09 13.98
C THR A 169 -6.89 -6.89 14.24
N ASP A 170 -6.33 -5.77 14.71
CA ASP A 170 -7.08 -4.54 14.94
C ASP A 170 -7.25 -3.77 13.61
N PRO A 171 -8.48 -3.62 13.09
CA PRO A 171 -8.73 -2.84 11.87
C PRO A 171 -8.28 -1.38 11.99
N ALA A 172 -8.17 -0.83 13.20
CA ALA A 172 -7.76 0.55 13.43
C ALA A 172 -6.35 0.85 12.90
N ILE A 173 -5.42 -0.12 12.93
CA ILE A 173 -4.06 0.11 12.42
C ILE A 173 -4.10 0.39 10.91
N TRP A 174 -4.91 -0.37 10.17
CA TRP A 174 -5.02 -0.26 8.72
C TRP A 174 -5.79 1.00 8.34
N ALA A 175 -6.88 1.29 9.07
CA ALA A 175 -7.65 2.51 8.91
C ALA A 175 -6.78 3.76 9.12
N SER A 176 -5.90 3.75 10.13
CA SER A 176 -5.01 4.88 10.42
C SER A 176 -4.05 5.20 9.27
N GLY A 177 -3.59 4.20 8.52
CA GLY A 177 -2.75 4.40 7.34
C GLY A 177 -3.54 5.00 6.17
N ILE A 178 -4.79 4.59 6.00
CA ILE A 178 -5.69 5.14 4.98
C ILE A 178 -6.09 6.59 5.32
N GLU A 179 -6.35 6.89 6.59
CA GLU A 179 -6.63 8.25 7.07
C GLU A 179 -5.47 9.20 6.80
N ALA A 180 -4.22 8.76 6.97
CA ALA A 180 -3.05 9.58 6.63
C ALA A 180 -3.04 9.98 5.13
N LEU A 181 -3.42 9.06 4.24
CA LEU A 181 -3.53 9.34 2.81
C LEU A 181 -4.69 10.31 2.50
N ALA A 182 -5.78 10.24 3.26
CA ALA A 182 -6.89 11.18 3.13
C ALA A 182 -6.47 12.59 3.58
N GLU A 183 -5.71 12.72 4.66
CA GLU A 183 -5.13 14.00 5.10
C GLU A 183 -4.17 14.60 4.06
N GLU A 184 -3.32 13.76 3.44
CA GLU A 184 -2.45 14.16 2.32
C GLU A 184 -3.27 14.67 1.11
N LEU A 185 -4.38 13.99 0.79
CA LEU A 185 -5.28 14.39 -0.30
C LEU A 185 -5.98 15.72 -0.02
N ASP A 186 -6.54 15.90 1.18
CA ASP A 186 -7.20 17.16 1.58
C ASP A 186 -6.24 18.36 1.46
N GLU A 187 -4.98 18.17 1.85
CA GLU A 187 -3.95 19.21 1.70
C GLU A 187 -3.58 19.46 0.23
N ALA A 188 -3.49 18.40 -0.60
CA ALA A 188 -3.26 18.53 -2.03
C ALA A 188 -4.40 19.31 -2.72
N GLU A 189 -5.67 19.01 -2.41
CA GLU A 189 -6.83 19.74 -2.94
C GLU A 189 -6.79 21.22 -2.52
N ARG A 190 -6.47 21.50 -1.26
CA ARG A 190 -6.32 22.88 -0.75
C ARG A 190 -5.23 23.64 -1.50
N LEU A 191 -4.08 23.01 -1.74
CA LEU A 191 -2.97 23.61 -2.48
C LEU A 191 -3.33 23.80 -3.96
N ALA A 192 -4.01 22.83 -4.59
CA ALA A 192 -4.48 22.94 -5.97
C ALA A 192 -5.41 24.16 -6.15
N ALA A 193 -6.38 24.34 -5.25
CA ALA A 193 -7.24 25.53 -5.24
C ALA A 193 -6.42 26.82 -5.05
N GLN A 194 -5.45 26.83 -4.14
CA GLN A 194 -4.57 27.98 -3.88
C GLN A 194 -3.75 28.40 -5.12
N VAL A 195 -3.31 27.44 -5.93
CA VAL A 195 -2.48 27.71 -7.13
C VAL A 195 -3.28 27.83 -8.43
N GLY A 196 -4.62 27.72 -8.35
CA GLY A 196 -5.54 27.86 -9.47
C GLY A 196 -5.63 26.63 -10.38
N LEU A 197 -5.53 25.43 -9.80
CA LEU A 197 -5.63 24.13 -10.47
C LEU A 197 -6.84 23.31 -9.99
N ASP A 198 -7.89 23.96 -9.51
CA ASP A 198 -9.14 23.30 -9.10
C ASP A 198 -9.73 22.49 -10.28
N PRO A 199 -10.12 21.21 -10.10
CA PRO A 199 -10.70 20.35 -11.14
C PRO A 199 -12.01 20.87 -11.78
#